data_AF-A0A4Q3IN60-F1
#
_entry.id   AF-A0A4Q3IN60-F1
#
_cell.length_a   1.000
_cell.length_b   1.000
_cell.length_c   1.000
_cell.angle_alpha   90.00
_cell.angle_beta   90.00
_cell.angle_gamma   90.00
#
_symmetry.space_group_name_H-M   'P 1'
#
loop_
_entity.id
_entity.type
_entity.pdbx_description
1 polymer ?
#
loop_
_entity_poly.entity_id
_entity_poly.type
_entity_poly.pdbx_seq_one_letter_code
_entity_poly.pdbx_strand_id
1 'polypeptide(L)'
;MPISVNLATWGISALSVFGVIFRPLSKPEWVYALAGAVLLVVLGLLPWPEALHGIASGTDVYLFLAGMMLLAETARREGLFDFLAAYAARSAKGSPKRLFGLVYLIGTLVTVFLSNDATAVVLTPAVYAAAKKAKADPLPMLFACALIANAASFVLPISNPANLVLYGGKMPTLGAWMASFALP
;
A
#
# COMPACT_ATOMS: atom_id res chain seq x y z
N MET A 1 -36.36 -0.83 2.68
CA MET A 1 -36.58 -1.49 3.99
C MET A 1 -35.33 -1.24 4.82
N PRO A 2 -35.44 -0.86 6.11
CA PRO A 2 -34.25 -0.63 6.91
C PRO A 2 -33.48 -1.94 7.01
N ILE A 3 -32.15 -1.89 6.84
CA ILE A 3 -31.26 -3.01 7.10
C ILE A 3 -31.52 -3.42 8.55
N SER A 4 -32.28 -4.49 8.78
CA SER A 4 -32.42 -5.05 10.11
C SER A 4 -31.05 -5.60 10.47
N VAL A 5 -30.39 -4.89 11.37
CA VAL A 5 -29.00 -5.19 11.75
C VAL A 5 -29.02 -6.48 12.57
N ASN A 6 -29.04 -7.61 11.87
CA ASN A 6 -29.19 -8.93 12.46
C ASN A 6 -27.85 -9.39 13.07
N LEU A 7 -27.94 -10.12 14.19
CA LEU A 7 -26.78 -10.72 14.85
C LEU A 7 -25.95 -11.59 13.88
N ALA A 8 -26.62 -12.19 12.89
CA ALA A 8 -26.00 -12.94 11.80
C ALA A 8 -25.09 -12.08 10.91
N THR A 9 -25.50 -10.85 10.57
CA THR A 9 -24.69 -9.92 9.77
C THR A 9 -23.41 -9.54 10.51
N TRP A 10 -23.52 -9.23 11.81
CA TRP A 10 -22.36 -8.97 12.68
C TRP A 10 -21.46 -10.19 12.82
N GLY A 11 -22.03 -11.37 13.01
CA GLY A 11 -21.27 -12.62 13.14
C GLY A 11 -20.47 -12.93 11.86
N ILE A 12 -21.09 -12.82 10.69
CA ILE A 12 -20.44 -13.06 9.40
C ILE A 12 -19.35 -12.01 9.13
N SER A 13 -19.63 -10.74 9.42
CA SER A 13 -18.65 -9.65 9.24
C SER A 13 -17.46 -9.82 10.18
N ALA A 14 -17.70 -10.12 11.46
CA ALA A 14 -16.66 -10.34 12.45
C ALA A 14 -15.79 -11.56 12.10
N LEU A 15 -16.40 -12.66 11.66
CA LEU A 15 -15.68 -13.86 11.22
C LEU A 15 -14.83 -13.58 9.97
N SER A 16 -15.34 -12.79 9.04
CA SER A 16 -14.61 -12.41 7.83
C SER A 16 -13.41 -11.53 8.16
N VAL A 17 -13.59 -10.53 9.03
CA VAL A 17 -12.51 -9.67 9.54
C VAL A 17 -11.48 -10.49 10.31
N PHE A 18 -11.92 -11.41 11.17
CA PHE A 18 -11.04 -12.33 11.89
C PHE A 18 -10.21 -13.19 10.90
N GLY A 19 -10.85 -13.72 9.86
CA GLY A 19 -10.17 -14.47 8.81
C GLY A 19 -9.11 -13.67 8.07
N VAL A 20 -9.41 -12.41 7.74
CA VAL A 20 -8.48 -11.47 7.08
C VAL A 20 -7.26 -11.16 7.97
N ILE A 21 -7.48 -10.90 9.26
CA ILE A 21 -6.43 -10.50 10.21
C ILE A 21 -5.54 -11.68 10.60
N PHE A 22 -6.14 -12.79 11.03
CA PHE A 22 -5.40 -13.92 11.61
C PHE A 22 -4.94 -14.95 10.59
N ARG A 23 -5.46 -14.89 9.35
CA ARG A 23 -5.15 -15.81 8.25
C ARG A 23 -5.01 -17.28 8.70
N PRO A 24 -6.00 -17.84 9.42
CA PRO A 24 -5.86 -19.11 10.13
C PRO A 24 -5.57 -20.32 9.21
N LEU A 25 -5.80 -20.20 7.90
CA LEU A 25 -5.58 -21.27 6.91
C LEU A 25 -4.48 -20.90 5.89
N SER A 26 -3.68 -19.86 6.15
CA SER A 26 -2.67 -19.33 5.21
C SER A 26 -3.23 -18.99 3.82
N LYS A 27 -4.55 -18.81 3.70
CA LYS A 27 -5.20 -18.39 2.47
C LYS A 27 -5.06 -16.86 2.30
N PRO A 28 -5.05 -16.36 1.06
CA PRO A 28 -5.04 -14.92 0.81
C PRO A 28 -6.23 -14.21 1.46
N GLU A 29 -6.04 -12.98 1.92
CA GLU A 29 -7.09 -12.20 2.61
C GLU A 29 -8.38 -12.09 1.79
N TRP A 30 -8.26 -11.96 0.47
CA TRP A 30 -9.41 -11.80 -0.42
C TRP A 30 -10.38 -12.98 -0.34
N VAL A 31 -9.91 -14.19 0.00
CA VAL A 31 -10.76 -15.37 0.12
C VAL A 31 -11.74 -15.20 1.27
N TYR A 32 -11.28 -14.71 2.42
CA TYR A 32 -12.11 -14.50 3.60
C TYR A 32 -13.10 -13.36 3.39
N ALA A 33 -12.64 -12.24 2.81
CA ALA A 33 -13.49 -11.11 2.48
C ALA A 33 -14.60 -11.49 1.47
N LEU A 34 -14.25 -12.20 0.41
CA LEU A 34 -15.19 -12.65 -0.62
C LEU A 34 -16.17 -13.69 -0.07
N ALA A 35 -15.70 -14.65 0.72
CA ALA A 35 -16.56 -15.67 1.33
C ALA A 35 -17.61 -15.02 2.25
N GLY A 36 -17.22 -14.03 3.05
CA GLY A 36 -18.13 -13.24 3.88
C GLY A 36 -19.18 -12.50 3.07
N ALA A 37 -18.75 -11.77 2.04
CA ALA A 37 -19.65 -11.03 1.16
C ALA A 37 -20.65 -11.95 0.44
N VAL A 38 -20.18 -13.08 -0.10
CA VAL A 38 -21.04 -14.09 -0.75
C VAL A 38 -22.04 -14.66 0.25
N LEU A 39 -21.61 -14.98 1.48
CA LEU A 39 -22.48 -15.53 2.51
C LEU A 39 -23.60 -14.55 2.90
N LEU A 40 -23.30 -13.26 3.00
CA LEU A 40 -24.30 -12.21 3.26
C LEU A 40 -25.35 -12.11 2.14
N VAL A 41 -24.92 -12.21 0.88
CA VAL A 41 -25.82 -12.15 -0.28
C VAL A 41 -26.69 -13.41 -0.39
N VAL A 42 -26.08 -14.60 -0.25
CA VAL A 42 -26.79 -15.89 -0.36
C VAL A 42 -27.82 -16.06 0.76
N LEU A 43 -27.52 -15.59 1.98
CA LEU A 43 -28.46 -15.61 3.10
C LEU A 43 -29.54 -14.52 3.01
N GLY A 44 -29.55 -13.68 1.97
CA GLY A 44 -30.50 -12.59 1.80
C GLY A 44 -30.33 -11.45 2.83
N LEU A 45 -29.20 -11.43 3.55
CA LEU A 45 -28.88 -10.40 4.55
C LEU A 45 -28.39 -9.10 3.90
N LEU A 46 -27.87 -9.19 2.68
CA LEU A 46 -27.49 -8.06 1.84
C LEU A 46 -28.21 -8.15 0.48
N PRO A 47 -29.07 -7.18 0.12
CA PRO A 47 -29.72 -7.15 -1.18
C PRO A 47 -28.72 -7.11 -2.34
N TRP A 48 -29.00 -7.86 -3.40
CA TRP A 48 -28.17 -7.88 -4.62
C TRP A 48 -27.88 -6.49 -5.22
N PRO A 49 -28.85 -5.55 -5.30
CA PRO A 49 -28.57 -4.21 -5.81
C PRO A 49 -27.57 -3.43 -4.95
N GLU A 50 -27.60 -3.61 -3.63
CA GLU A 50 -26.66 -2.95 -2.71
C GLU A 50 -25.26 -3.55 -2.83
N ALA A 51 -25.17 -4.88 -2.99
CA ALA A 51 -23.89 -5.55 -3.25
C ALA A 51 -23.24 -5.07 -4.56
N LEU A 52 -24.03 -4.95 -5.65
CA LEU A 52 -23.56 -4.40 -6.92
C LEU A 52 -23.15 -2.93 -6.81
N HIS A 53 -23.90 -2.13 -6.05
CA HIS A 53 -23.55 -0.73 -5.81
C HIS A 53 -22.21 -0.61 -5.05
N GLY A 54 -21.96 -1.49 -4.07
CA GLY A 54 -20.68 -1.57 -3.38
C GLY A 54 -19.52 -1.83 -4.34
N ILE A 55 -19.66 -2.78 -5.25
CA ILE A 55 -18.64 -3.07 -6.28
C ILE A 55 -18.46 -1.86 -7.21
N ALA A 56 -19.55 -1.29 -7.73
CA ALA A 56 -19.50 -0.16 -8.66
C ALA A 56 -18.85 1.08 -8.04
N SER A 57 -19.09 1.34 -6.75
CA SER A 57 -18.49 2.46 -6.02
C SER A 57 -16.97 2.36 -5.89
N GLY A 58 -16.40 1.16 -6.01
CA GLY A 58 -14.95 0.93 -5.99
C GLY A 58 -14.26 1.16 -7.33
N THR A 59 -14.99 1.42 -8.42
CA THR A 59 -14.45 1.45 -9.79
C THR A 59 -13.29 2.44 -9.95
N ASP A 60 -13.43 3.66 -9.40
CA ASP A 60 -12.36 4.68 -9.45
C ASP A 60 -11.09 4.20 -8.74
N VAL A 61 -11.25 3.53 -7.60
CA VAL A 61 -10.14 2.93 -6.86
C VAL A 61 -9.51 1.81 -7.69
N TYR A 62 -10.30 0.91 -8.29
CA TYR A 62 -9.78 -0.18 -9.11
C TYR A 62 -8.97 0.31 -10.31
N LEU A 63 -9.50 1.30 -11.05
CA LEU A 63 -8.81 1.90 -12.19
C LEU A 63 -7.53 2.61 -11.78
N PHE A 64 -7.57 3.35 -10.67
CA PHE A 64 -6.39 4.00 -10.12
C PHE A 64 -5.31 2.97 -9.75
N LEU A 65 -5.67 1.93 -8.99
CA LEU A 65 -4.72 0.89 -8.56
C LEU A 65 -4.10 0.16 -9.75
N ALA A 66 -4.93 -0.20 -10.75
CA ALA A 66 -4.46 -0.81 -11.98
C ALA A 66 -3.49 0.12 -12.72
N GLY A 67 -3.81 1.41 -12.82
CA GLY A 67 -2.95 2.43 -13.46
C GLY A 67 -1.59 2.56 -12.76
N MET A 68 -1.58 2.70 -11.43
CA MET A 68 -0.33 2.81 -10.66
C MET A 68 0.50 1.52 -10.72
N MET A 69 -0.14 0.35 -10.66
CA MET A 69 0.57 -0.93 -10.81
C MET A 69 1.19 -1.07 -12.21
N LEU A 70 0.48 -0.66 -13.27
CA LEU A 70 1.03 -0.63 -14.63
C LEU A 70 2.20 0.34 -14.76
N LEU A 71 2.12 1.54 -14.18
CA LEU A 71 3.22 2.49 -14.16
C LEU A 71 4.44 1.95 -13.41
N ALA A 72 4.23 1.37 -12.22
CA ALA A 72 5.29 0.78 -11.42
C ALA A 72 5.96 -0.41 -12.12
N GLU A 73 5.17 -1.29 -12.74
CA GLU A 73 5.68 -2.44 -13.49
C GLU A 73 6.42 -1.99 -14.76
N THR A 74 5.93 -0.96 -15.45
CA THR A 74 6.62 -0.38 -16.62
C THR A 74 7.95 0.22 -16.21
N ALA A 75 7.99 1.03 -15.14
CA ALA A 75 9.23 1.57 -14.60
C ALA A 75 10.23 0.47 -14.18
N ARG A 76 9.73 -0.63 -13.62
CA ARG A 76 10.54 -1.81 -13.28
C ARG A 76 11.11 -2.48 -14.53
N ARG A 77 10.30 -2.67 -15.58
CA ARG A 77 10.72 -3.27 -16.85
C ARG A 77 11.74 -2.42 -17.60
N GLU A 78 11.60 -1.11 -17.56
CA GLU A 78 12.56 -0.15 -18.11
C GLU A 78 13.84 -0.02 -17.27
N GLY A 79 13.94 -0.73 -16.13
CA GLY A 79 15.13 -0.72 -15.28
C GLY A 79 15.35 0.60 -14.54
N LEU A 80 14.32 1.46 -14.40
CA LEU A 80 14.42 2.75 -13.70
C LEU A 80 14.96 2.56 -12.28
N PHE A 81 14.45 1.54 -11.58
CA PHE A 81 14.84 1.26 -10.21
C PHE A 81 16.27 0.76 -10.07
N ASP A 82 16.73 -0.07 -11.02
CA ASP A 82 18.11 -0.54 -11.07
C ASP A 82 19.07 0.63 -11.38
N PHE A 83 18.68 1.51 -12.31
CA PHE A 83 19.42 2.73 -12.62
C PHE A 83 19.53 3.64 -11.39
N LEU A 84 18.43 3.88 -10.67
CA LEU A 84 18.41 4.69 -9.46
C LEU A 84 19.28 4.09 -8.35
N ALA A 85 19.22 2.78 -8.14
CA ALA A 85 20.07 2.07 -7.18
C ALA A 85 21.56 2.18 -7.55
N ALA A 86 21.90 2.01 -8.84
CA ALA A 86 23.27 2.16 -9.33
C ALA A 86 23.76 3.61 -9.21
N TYR A 87 22.90 4.59 -9.50
CA TYR A 87 23.20 6.01 -9.34
C TYR A 87 23.49 6.36 -7.88
N ALA A 88 22.69 5.84 -6.94
CA ALA A 88 22.92 6.01 -5.51
C ALA A 88 24.26 5.39 -5.08
N ALA A 89 24.55 4.17 -5.55
CA ALA A 89 25.80 3.45 -5.26
C ALA A 89 27.04 4.21 -5.73
N ARG A 90 27.00 4.78 -6.95
CA ARG A 90 28.09 5.60 -7.50
C ARG A 90 28.24 6.92 -6.75
N SER A 91 27.13 7.61 -6.51
CA SER A 91 27.11 8.92 -5.83
C SER A 91 27.52 8.84 -4.37
N ALA A 92 27.38 7.68 -3.73
CA ALA A 92 27.82 7.47 -2.35
C ALA A 92 29.34 7.57 -2.16
N LYS A 93 30.15 7.45 -3.24
CA LYS A 93 31.62 7.53 -3.22
C LYS A 93 32.26 6.66 -2.11
N GLY A 94 31.72 5.46 -1.90
CA GLY A 94 32.23 4.50 -0.92
C GLY A 94 31.74 4.68 0.53
N SER A 95 31.06 5.78 0.88
CA SER A 95 30.54 6.01 2.23
C SER A 95 29.19 5.31 2.44
N PRO A 96 29.05 4.40 3.42
CA PRO A 96 27.78 3.71 3.69
C PRO A 96 26.67 4.66 4.17
N LYS A 97 27.00 5.70 4.95
CA LYS A 97 26.03 6.70 5.40
C LYS A 97 25.45 7.52 4.23
N ARG A 98 26.29 7.90 3.27
CA ARG A 98 25.84 8.62 2.06
C ARG A 98 25.00 7.73 1.16
N LEU A 99 25.39 6.46 1.00
CA LEU A 99 24.60 5.49 0.24
C LEU A 99 23.21 5.36 0.83
N PHE A 100 23.13 5.17 2.15
CA PHE A 100 21.85 5.09 2.84
C PHE A 100 21.00 6.34 2.62
N GLY A 101 21.55 7.54 2.84
CA GLY A 101 20.81 8.79 2.64
C GLY A 101 20.31 9.01 1.21
N LEU A 102 21.10 8.63 0.19
CA LEU A 102 20.70 8.75 -1.22
C LEU A 102 19.61 7.75 -1.59
N VAL A 103 19.77 6.49 -1.21
CA VAL A 103 18.77 5.44 -1.45
C VAL A 103 17.47 5.79 -0.74
N TYR A 104 17.57 6.34 0.46
CA TYR A 104 16.45 6.82 1.23
C TYR A 104 15.71 7.99 0.55
N LEU A 105 16.45 8.98 0.05
CA LEU A 105 15.85 10.12 -0.66
C LEU A 105 15.15 9.66 -1.94
N ILE A 106 15.82 8.81 -2.73
CA ILE A 106 15.26 8.21 -3.94
C ILE A 106 14.03 7.38 -3.60
N GLY A 107 14.11 6.53 -2.58
CA GLY A 107 13.00 5.71 -2.11
C GLY A 107 11.80 6.55 -1.72
N THR A 108 12.02 7.63 -0.96
CA THR A 108 10.97 8.60 -0.59
C THR A 108 10.32 9.21 -1.82
N LEU A 109 11.10 9.66 -2.81
CA LEU A 109 10.57 10.21 -4.06
C LEU A 109 9.76 9.16 -4.83
N VAL A 110 10.27 7.93 -4.95
CA VAL A 110 9.56 6.82 -5.59
C VAL A 110 8.27 6.49 -4.84
N THR A 111 8.25 6.54 -3.50
CA THR A 111 7.02 6.30 -2.73
C THR A 111 5.98 7.37 -2.99
N VAL A 112 6.41 8.63 -2.97
CA VAL A 112 5.55 9.79 -3.20
C VAL A 112 4.89 9.68 -4.59
N PHE A 113 5.63 9.32 -5.63
CA PHE A 113 5.12 9.35 -7.00
C PHE A 113 4.56 8.04 -7.55
N LEU A 114 5.06 6.87 -7.12
CA LEU A 114 4.71 5.58 -7.73
C LEU A 114 3.93 4.64 -6.80
N SER A 115 4.45 4.36 -5.61
CA SER A 115 3.78 3.56 -4.55
C SER A 115 4.81 3.08 -3.53
N ASN A 116 4.35 2.74 -2.33
CA ASN A 116 5.14 2.02 -1.33
C ASN A 116 5.61 0.63 -1.83
N ASP A 117 4.82 -0.06 -2.66
CA ASP A 117 5.19 -1.38 -3.19
C ASP A 117 6.40 -1.29 -4.15
N ALA A 118 6.37 -0.30 -5.06
CA ALA A 118 7.48 0.00 -5.96
C ALA A 118 8.74 0.33 -5.14
N THR A 119 8.55 1.12 -4.08
CA THR A 119 9.61 1.53 -3.18
C THR A 119 10.29 0.33 -2.52
N ALA A 120 9.53 -0.63 -2.01
CA ALA A 120 10.08 -1.83 -1.37
C ALA A 120 11.02 -2.60 -2.31
N VAL A 121 10.68 -2.69 -3.60
CA VAL A 121 11.53 -3.33 -4.62
C VAL A 121 12.86 -2.59 -4.81
N VAL A 122 12.87 -1.25 -4.78
CA VAL A 122 14.10 -0.44 -4.94
C VAL A 122 14.95 -0.41 -3.67
N LEU A 123 14.31 -0.19 -2.53
CA LEU A 123 14.98 0.07 -1.26
C LEU A 123 15.61 -1.20 -0.69
N THR A 124 15.00 -2.37 -0.88
CA THR A 124 15.51 -3.65 -0.35
C THR A 124 16.94 -3.96 -0.81
N PRO A 125 17.25 -4.08 -2.12
CA PRO A 125 18.60 -4.41 -2.57
C PRO A 125 19.61 -3.30 -2.23
N ALA A 126 19.17 -2.03 -2.26
CA ALA A 126 20.05 -0.89 -2.06
C ALA A 126 20.45 -0.69 -0.58
N VAL A 127 19.52 -0.86 0.37
CA VAL A 127 19.81 -0.85 1.81
C VAL A 127 20.60 -2.08 2.21
N TYR A 128 20.28 -3.26 1.64
CA TYR A 128 21.06 -4.47 1.85
C TYR A 128 22.52 -4.29 1.43
N ALA A 129 22.77 -3.70 0.26
CA ALA A 129 24.12 -3.38 -0.20
C ALA A 129 24.83 -2.37 0.73
N ALA A 130 24.11 -1.36 1.24
CA ALA A 130 24.65 -0.38 2.18
C ALA A 130 25.05 -1.01 3.52
N ALA A 131 24.19 -1.85 4.08
CA ALA A 131 24.43 -2.55 5.35
C ALA A 131 25.61 -3.52 5.25
N LYS A 132 25.68 -4.30 4.15
CA LYS A 132 26.79 -5.21 3.89
C LYS A 132 28.14 -4.47 3.82
N LYS A 133 28.17 -3.29 3.20
CA LYS A 133 29.37 -2.44 3.11
C LYS A 133 29.72 -1.77 4.43
N ALA A 134 28.72 -1.47 5.27
CA ALA A 134 28.90 -0.96 6.63
C ALA A 134 29.30 -2.04 7.65
N LYS A 135 29.29 -3.33 7.25
CA LYS A 135 29.40 -4.49 8.17
C LYS A 135 28.37 -4.43 9.31
N ALA A 136 27.21 -3.85 9.04
CA ALA A 136 26.10 -3.72 9.98
C ALA A 136 24.98 -4.69 9.60
N ASP A 137 24.12 -5.03 10.57
CA ASP A 137 22.92 -5.81 10.30
C ASP A 137 21.97 -5.01 9.38
N PRO A 138 21.57 -5.55 8.21
CA PRO A 138 20.63 -4.89 7.31
C PRO A 138 19.22 -4.73 7.88
N LEU A 139 18.79 -5.58 8.81
CA LEU A 139 17.39 -5.61 9.27
C LEU A 139 16.93 -4.27 9.89
N PRO A 140 17.63 -3.68 10.87
CA PRO A 140 17.21 -2.40 11.45
C PRO A 140 17.16 -1.25 10.44
N MET A 141 18.10 -1.21 9.47
CA MET A 141 18.13 -0.18 8.44
C MET A 141 16.98 -0.35 7.45
N LEU A 142 16.65 -1.59 7.07
CA LEU A 142 15.48 -1.89 6.25
C LEU A 142 14.17 -1.49 6.94
N PHE A 143 14.04 -1.80 8.23
CA PHE A 143 12.87 -1.40 9.02
C PHE A 143 12.72 0.12 9.12
N ALA A 144 13.80 0.84 9.43
CA ALA A 144 13.77 2.29 9.47
C ALA A 144 13.36 2.89 8.11
N CYS A 145 13.91 2.36 7.02
CA CYS A 145 13.52 2.76 5.68
C CYS A 145 12.05 2.45 5.36
N ALA A 146 11.55 1.27 5.71
CA ALA A 146 10.17 0.88 5.46
C ALA A 146 9.18 1.76 6.23
N LEU A 147 9.47 2.06 7.51
CA LEU A 147 8.65 2.97 8.32
C LEU A 147 8.57 4.36 7.71
N ILE A 148 9.69 4.87 7.20
CA ILE A 148 9.72 6.20 6.64
C ILE A 148 9.15 6.25 5.21
N ALA A 149 9.36 5.21 4.39
CA ALA A 149 8.64 5.07 3.12
C ALA A 149 7.13 5.07 3.35
N ASN A 150 6.66 4.34 4.36
CA ASN A 150 5.26 4.37 4.77
C ASN A 150 4.82 5.79 5.19
N ALA A 151 5.64 6.51 5.98
CA ALA A 151 5.35 7.89 6.35
C ALA A 151 5.29 8.83 5.12
N ALA A 152 6.21 8.67 4.16
CA ALA A 152 6.24 9.40 2.90
C ALA A 152 5.02 9.12 2.03
N SER A 153 4.41 7.94 2.16
CA SER A 153 3.18 7.59 1.45
C SER A 153 1.95 8.40 1.90
N PHE A 154 2.04 9.14 3.01
CA PHE A 154 1.02 10.11 3.41
C PHE A 154 1.19 11.49 2.76
N VAL A 155 2.28 11.75 2.03
CA VAL A 155 2.49 13.05 1.37
C VAL A 155 1.50 13.25 0.23
N LEU A 156 1.29 12.22 -0.60
CA LEU A 156 0.28 12.26 -1.65
C LEU A 156 -0.75 11.14 -1.46
N PRO A 157 -2.05 11.42 -1.68
CA PRO A 157 -3.09 10.39 -1.60
C PRO A 157 -2.87 9.25 -2.61
N ILE A 158 -2.17 9.53 -3.71
CA ILE A 158 -1.84 8.57 -4.77
C ILE A 158 -0.77 7.55 -4.39
N SER A 159 0.00 7.81 -3.32
CA SER A 159 1.18 7.01 -2.95
C SER A 159 0.85 5.67 -2.29
N ASN A 160 -0.39 5.47 -1.84
CA ASN A 160 -0.81 4.22 -1.18
C ASN A 160 -2.26 3.86 -1.52
N PRO A 161 -2.50 2.64 -2.03
CA PRO A 161 -3.85 2.09 -2.22
C PRO A 161 -4.80 2.27 -1.02
N ALA A 162 -4.29 2.11 0.21
CA ALA A 162 -5.08 2.23 1.43
C ALA A 162 -5.66 3.65 1.63
N ASN A 163 -4.92 4.68 1.20
CA ASN A 163 -5.35 6.07 1.30
C ASN A 163 -6.61 6.32 0.45
N LEU A 164 -6.76 5.59 -0.65
CA LEU A 164 -7.91 5.75 -1.56
C LEU A 164 -9.16 5.06 -1.08
N VAL A 165 -8.99 3.92 -0.42
CA VAL A 165 -10.08 3.20 0.23
C VAL A 165 -10.68 4.05 1.35
N LEU A 166 -9.84 4.77 2.11
CA LEU A 166 -10.28 5.64 3.20
C LEU A 166 -11.27 6.73 2.73
N TYR A 167 -11.04 7.29 1.54
CA TYR A 167 -11.87 8.37 0.99
C TYR A 167 -12.95 7.88 0.02
N GLY A 168 -13.17 6.56 -0.08
CA GLY A 168 -14.25 5.98 -0.88
C GLY A 168 -14.22 6.42 -2.34
N GLY A 169 -13.03 6.56 -2.94
CA GLY A 169 -12.86 6.99 -4.33
C GLY A 169 -12.95 8.51 -4.57
N LYS A 170 -13.46 9.31 -3.63
CA LYS A 170 -13.45 10.78 -3.73
C LYS A 170 -12.20 11.34 -3.08
N MET A 171 -11.10 11.41 -3.84
CA MET A 171 -9.88 12.03 -3.32
C MET A 171 -10.17 13.50 -2.91
N PRO A 172 -9.83 13.91 -1.68
CA PRO A 172 -9.85 15.31 -1.32
C PRO A 172 -8.83 16.07 -2.18
N THR A 173 -9.04 17.38 -2.36
CA THR A 173 -8.02 18.22 -3.00
C THR A 173 -6.71 18.11 -2.23
N LEU A 174 -5.57 18.22 -2.93
CA LEU A 174 -4.24 18.08 -2.30
C LEU A 174 -4.09 18.96 -1.05
N GLY A 175 -4.65 20.18 -1.08
CA GLY A 175 -4.67 21.07 0.08
C GLY A 175 -5.46 20.53 1.28
N ALA A 176 -6.65 19.96 1.05
CA ALA A 176 -7.46 19.34 2.10
C ALA A 176 -6.82 18.05 2.64
N TRP A 177 -6.17 17.28 1.78
CA TRP A 177 -5.35 16.14 2.18
C TRP A 177 -4.21 16.57 3.11
N MET A 178 -3.39 17.53 2.69
CA MET A 178 -2.28 18.03 3.52
C MET A 178 -2.78 18.64 4.83
N ALA A 179 -3.93 19.33 4.83
CA ALA A 179 -4.53 19.87 6.04
C ALA A 179 -4.95 18.79 7.05
N SER A 180 -5.35 17.60 6.59
CA SER A 180 -5.69 16.48 7.50
C SER A 180 -4.49 15.89 8.26
N PHE A 181 -3.28 16.12 7.75
CA PHE A 181 -2.02 15.72 8.40
C PHE A 181 -1.23 16.91 8.99
N ALA A 182 -1.69 18.14 8.77
CA ALA A 182 -1.19 19.30 9.50
C ALA A 182 -1.67 19.19 10.95
N LEU A 183 -0.76 19.38 11.90
CA LEU A 183 -1.11 19.46 13.32
C LEU A 183 -2.20 20.54 13.53
N PRO A 184 -3.15 20.30 14.45
CA PRO A 184 -4.25 21.23 14.74
C PRO A 184 -3.79 22.61 15.19
#